data_AF-A0A1T4VV45-F1
#
_entry.id   AF-A0A1T4VV45-F1
#
_cell.length_a   1.000
_cell.length_b   1.000
_cell.length_c   1.000
_cell.angle_alpha   90.00
_cell.angle_beta   90.00
_cell.angle_gamma   90.00
#
_symmetry.space_group_name_H-M   'P 1'
#
loop_
_entity.id
_entity.type
_entity.pdbx_description
1 polymer ?
#
loop_
_entity_poly.entity_id
_entity_poly.type
_entity_poly.pdbx_seq_one_letter_code
_entity_poly.pdbx_strand_id
1 'polypeptide(L)' 'MDIHVLHQQGQSIRRIAKTLGVSRNTVRVYLRNKDRLPVYPERQSRPSKLDPYYDYLLGRIEAAKPHW' A
#
# COMPACT_ATOMS: atom_id res chain seq x y z
N MET A 1 18.87 -10.04 -6.00
CA MET A 1 19.28 -10.89 -4.85
C MET A 1 18.10 -10.89 -3.89
N ASP A 2 17.55 -12.06 -3.56
CA ASP A 2 16.28 -12.13 -2.82
C ASP A 2 16.49 -12.47 -1.33
N ILE A 3 15.63 -11.91 -0.47
CA ILE A 3 15.65 -12.12 0.98
C ILE A 3 15.55 -13.62 1.33
N HIS A 4 14.67 -14.36 0.64
CA HIS A 4 14.44 -15.78 0.90
C HIS A 4 15.62 -16.66 0.50
N VAL A 5 16.23 -16.38 -0.66
CA VAL A 5 17.40 -17.11 -1.16
C VAL A 5 18.59 -16.93 -0.22
N LEU A 6 18.87 -15.68 0.20
CA LEU A 6 19.97 -15.40 1.12
C LEU A 6 19.77 -16.04 2.50
N HIS A 7 18.52 -16.12 2.96
CA HIS A 7 18.21 -16.80 4.22
C HIS A 7 18.36 -18.32 4.11
N GLN A 8 17.97 -18.92 2.97
CA GLN A 8 18.17 -20.36 2.72
C GLN A 8 19.65 -20.74 2.62
N GLN A 9 20.50 -19.80 2.20
CA GLN A 9 21.96 -19.91 2.23
C GLN A 9 22.57 -19.77 3.64
N GLY A 10 21.75 -19.64 4.68
CA GLY A 10 22.20 -19.54 6.08
C GLY A 10 22.67 -18.15 6.52
N GLN A 11 22.42 -17.10 5.73
CA GLN A 11 22.81 -15.76 6.15
C GLN A 11 21.89 -15.20 7.25
N SER A 12 22.49 -14.50 8.21
CA SER A 12 21.73 -13.86 9.28
C SER A 12 20.91 -12.67 8.76
N ILE A 13 19.79 -12.39 9.42
CA ILE A 13 18.90 -11.25 9.12
C ILE A 13 19.69 -9.93 9.02
N ARG A 14 20.67 -9.72 9.90
CA ARG A 14 21.51 -8.52 9.93
C ARG A 14 22.41 -8.43 8.70
N ARG A 15 22.96 -9.57 8.24
CA ARG A 15 23.77 -9.64 7.04
C ARG A 15 22.92 -9.38 5.79
N ILE A 16 21.76 -10.03 5.69
CA ILE A 16 20.80 -9.82 4.60
C ILE A 16 20.40 -8.35 4.49
N ALA A 17 20.05 -7.71 5.61
CA ALA A 17 19.71 -6.29 5.66
C ALA A 17 20.83 -5.39 5.14
N LYS A 18 22.09 -5.67 5.55
CA LYS A 18 23.27 -4.92 5.08
C LYS A 18 23.52 -5.13 3.58
N THR A 19 23.42 -6.36 3.10
CA THR A 19 23.65 -6.71 1.69
C THR A 19 22.61 -6.08 0.76
N LEU A 20 21.34 -6.04 1.19
CA LEU A 20 20.23 -5.53 0.39
C LEU A 20 19.92 -4.04 0.63
N GLY A 21 20.53 -3.40 1.61
CA GLY A 21 20.27 -1.99 1.95
C GLY A 21 18.87 -1.74 2.54
N VAL A 22 18.18 -2.77 3.03
CA VAL A 22 16.84 -2.67 3.62
C VAL A 22 16.87 -2.79 5.13
N SER A 23 15.81 -2.34 5.80
CA SER A 23 15.73 -2.48 7.25
C SER A 23 15.67 -3.96 7.68
N ARG A 24 16.28 -4.28 8.82
CA ARG A 24 16.14 -5.60 9.48
C ARG A 24 14.68 -5.99 9.72
N ASN A 25 13.78 -5.01 9.89
CA ASN A 25 12.36 -5.25 10.08
C ASN A 25 11.70 -5.72 8.78
N THR A 26 12.08 -5.11 7.64
CA THR A 26 11.64 -5.54 6.30
C THR A 26 12.04 -6.99 6.05
N VAL A 27 13.31 -7.34 6.32
CA VAL A 27 13.79 -8.73 6.20
C VAL A 27 12.96 -9.68 7.07
N ARG A 28 12.71 -9.32 8.33
CA ARG A 28 11.90 -10.15 9.25
C ARG A 28 10.46 -10.33 8.75
N VAL A 29 9.81 -9.26 8.29
CA VAL A 29 8.43 -9.31 7.77
C VAL A 29 8.35 -10.23 6.56
N TYR A 30 9.28 -10.07 5.61
CA TYR A 30 9.32 -10.90 4.41
C TYR A 30 9.58 -12.37 4.76
N LEU A 31 10.53 -12.68 5.64
CA LEU A 31 10.80 -14.06 6.06
C LEU A 31 9.62 -14.72 6.79
N ARG A 32 8.85 -13.96 7.56
CA ARG A 32 7.66 -14.46 8.28
C ARG A 32 6.48 -14.71 7.34
N ASN A 33 6.32 -13.87 6.31
CA ASN A 33 5.22 -13.90 5.37
C ASN A 33 5.68 -14.40 3.99
N LYS A 34 6.31 -15.59 3.95
CA LYS A 34 6.83 -16.19 2.71
C LYS A 34 5.79 -16.27 1.59
N ASP A 35 4.55 -16.61 1.93
CA ASP A 35 3.47 -16.83 0.97
C ASP A 35 2.70 -15.55 0.62
N ARG A 36 2.95 -14.45 1.34
CA ARG A 36 2.21 -13.21 1.21
C ARG A 36 3.12 -12.11 0.71
N LEU A 37 3.09 -11.87 -0.60
CA LEU A 37 3.60 -10.61 -1.14
C LEU A 37 2.94 -9.45 -0.39
N PRO A 38 3.67 -8.37 -0.07
CA PRO A 38 3.06 -7.18 0.49
C PRO A 38 2.13 -6.57 -0.55
N VAL A 39 0.86 -6.97 -0.51
CA VAL A 39 -0.19 -6.39 -1.33
C VAL A 39 -0.61 -5.08 -0.67
N TYR A 40 -0.64 -4.01 -1.46
CA TYR A 40 -1.25 -2.78 -1.00
C TYR A 40 -2.74 -3.05 -0.73
N PRO A 41 -3.22 -2.92 0.51
CA PRO A 41 -4.64 -3.13 0.75
C PRO A 41 -5.42 -2.11 -0.08
N GLU A 42 -6.51 -2.55 -0.71
CA GLU A 42 -7.43 -1.63 -1.36
C GLU A 42 -7.84 -0.56 -0.34
N ARG A 43 -7.58 0.71 -0.68
CA ARG A 43 -7.99 1.82 0.18
C ARG A 43 -9.50 1.85 0.17
N GLN A 44 -10.11 1.44 1.29
CA GLN A 44 -11.53 1.68 1.51
C GLN A 44 -11.80 3.18 1.39
N SER A 45 -12.78 3.55 0.57
CA SER A 45 -13.25 4.93 0.50
C SER A 45 -13.70 5.33 1.90
N ARG A 46 -13.03 6.34 2.47
CA ARG A 46 -13.42 6.89 3.76
C ARG A 46 -14.54 7.89 3.51
N PRO A 47 -15.53 7.97 4.40
CA PRO A 47 -16.55 8.98 4.26
C PRO A 47 -15.90 10.37 4.27
N SER A 48 -16.16 11.14 3.23
CA SER A 48 -15.68 12.51 3.12
C SER A 48 -16.65 13.47 3.80
N LYS A 49 -16.17 14.65 4.19
CA LYS A 49 -17.04 15.71 4.72
C LYS A 49 -18.11 16.17 3.72
N LEU A 50 -17.89 15.91 2.44
CA LEU A 50 -18.78 16.31 1.35
C LEU A 50 -19.83 15.25 1.02
N ASP A 51 -19.69 14.02 1.53
CA ASP A 51 -20.62 12.93 1.23
C ASP A 51 -22.08 13.29 1.55
N PRO A 52 -22.42 13.98 2.66
CA PRO A 52 -23.80 14.40 2.92
C PRO A 52 -24.35 15.44 1.93
N TYR A 53 -23.48 16.08 1.15
CA TYR A 53 -23.82 17.21 0.29
C TYR A 53 -23.69 16.88 -1.21
N TYR A 54 -23.40 15.63 -1.57
CA TYR A 54 -23.21 15.24 -2.98
C TYR A 54 -24.43 15.51 -3.84
N ASP A 55 -25.64 15.21 -3.34
CA ASP A 55 -26.88 15.48 -4.08
C ASP A 55 -27.04 16.98 -4.36
N TYR A 56 -26.73 17.81 -3.36
CA TYR A 56 -26.77 19.27 -3.51
C TYR A 56 -25.74 19.77 -4.53
N LEU A 57 -24.51 19.27 -4.47
CA LEU A 57 -23.45 19.65 -5.40
C LEU A 57 -23.75 19.22 -6.84
N LEU A 58 -24.29 18.02 -7.03
CA LEU A 58 -24.71 17.53 -8.34
C LEU A 58 -25.81 18.42 -8.94
N GLY A 59 -26.84 18.76 -8.16
CA GLY A 59 -27.88 19.68 -8.60
C GLY A 59 -27.35 21.06 -8.99
N ARG A 60 -26.34 21.57 -8.28
CA ARG A 60 -25.66 22.83 -8.63
C ARG A 60 -24.84 22.73 -9.90
N ILE A 61 -24.18 21.61 -10.14
CA ILE A 61 -23.44 21.35 -11.39
C ILE A 61 -24.41 21.31 -12.57
N GLU A 62 -25.56 20.64 -12.42
CA GLU A 62 -26.58 20.57 -13.46
C GLU A 62 -27.20 21.92 -13.79
N ALA A 63 -27.56 22.70 -12.76
CA ALA A 63 -28.09 24.06 -12.95
C ALA A 63 -27.07 25.01 -13.60
N ALA A 64 -25.78 24.72 -13.46
CA ALA A 64 -24.69 25.49 -14.05
C ALA A 64 -24.26 24.97 -15.44
N LYS A 65 -24.88 23.90 -15.97
CA LYS A 65 -24.58 23.43 -17.32
C LYS A 65 -24.99 24.52 -18.32
N PRO A 66 -24.08 24.98 -19.19
CA PRO A 66 -24.42 25.99 -20.18
C PRO A 66 -25.40 25.40 -21.20
N HIS A 67 -26.44 26.17 -21.53
CA HIS A 67 -27.35 25.87 -22.63
C HIS A 67 -26.66 26.26 -23.95
N TRP A 68 -25.93 25.35 -24.55
CA TRP A 68 -25.50 25.46 -25.94
C TRP A 68 -26.09 24.31 -26.75
#